data_AF-A0A9P8AE50-F1
#
_entry.id   AF-A0A9P8AE50-F1
#
_cell.length_a   1.000
_cell.length_b   1.000
_cell.length_c   1.000
_cell.angle_alpha   90.00
_cell.angle_beta   90.00
_cell.angle_gamma   90.00
#
_symmetry.space_group_name_H-M   'P 1'
#
loop_
_entity.id
_entity.type
_entity.pdbx_description
1 polymer ?
#
loop_
_entity_poly.entity_id
_entity_poly.type
_entity_poly.pdbx_seq_one_letter_code
_entity_poly.pdbx_strand_id
1 'polypeptide(L)'
;MLDSLAATLHSTTLNQPRAHLAGLPARELQQIQARLPNLVDVREDAKIVTYTNVAVELLKKPPPTNVHGFDQDGEDLGIVHPAIAYHFMLPHLNLFAYFCHEDDVPEDLRPLCIWALQQKVVALTECPDKQLRRMLASPNGRVDTQAKLFMELRVRSKLFAHLLSPGINLPDTALPHIQGCIELEAKSKPQAKDAFLRNPALYVQQGIVLARTRSRDPEVRKFLERVVNDIDKVNSQNVKMFLIQSKLYLSRVLRRMGEVEEAVVHEKYLISWFKKNPEVVPDKILREWFETESGHDPVFEGLGGTKWLHNRKTTWKSVTWQSRACFRCGVKETPMKRMMQCAKSQRHARWKTTLITKLVASNSQLSSQVDFSWRWAMYRRLDQIQDDWI
;
A
#
# COMPACT_ATOMS: atom_id res chain seq x y z
N MET A 1 17.35 9.44 -21.27
CA MET A 1 16.37 8.50 -20.64
C MET A 1 16.46 8.48 -19.10
N LEU A 2 17.57 8.90 -18.49
CA LEU A 2 17.70 9.11 -17.04
C LEU A 2 17.24 10.51 -16.57
N ASP A 3 17.25 11.52 -17.46
CA ASP A 3 16.79 12.88 -17.13
C ASP A 3 15.27 12.98 -16.94
N SER A 4 14.53 12.08 -17.58
CA SER A 4 13.08 11.94 -17.40
C SER A 4 12.67 11.32 -16.05
N LEU A 5 13.60 10.68 -15.33
CA LEU A 5 13.34 10.11 -13.99
C LEU A 5 13.76 11.08 -12.88
N ALA A 6 14.75 11.93 -13.14
CA ALA A 6 15.17 12.98 -12.19
C ALA A 6 14.21 14.18 -12.18
N ALA A 7 13.59 14.53 -13.32
CA ALA A 7 12.60 15.60 -13.41
C ALA A 7 11.29 15.30 -12.63
N THR A 8 10.94 14.03 -12.44
CA THR A 8 9.74 13.61 -11.69
C THR A 8 9.92 13.67 -10.17
N LEU A 9 11.15 13.85 -9.68
CA LEU A 9 11.46 13.77 -8.24
C LEU A 9 11.65 15.13 -7.56
N HIS A 10 11.72 16.25 -8.29
CA HIS A 10 12.03 17.58 -7.72
C HIS A 10 11.03 18.71 -8.05
N SER A 11 9.85 18.38 -8.60
CA SER A 11 8.71 19.30 -8.67
C SER A 11 7.62 18.87 -7.69
N THR A 12 7.96 18.72 -6.41
CA THR A 12 6.98 18.65 -5.34
C THR A 12 6.46 20.06 -5.07
N THR A 13 5.41 20.47 -5.79
CA THR A 13 4.33 21.19 -5.12
C THR A 13 3.84 20.25 -4.02
N LEU A 14 4.41 20.40 -2.82
CA LEU A 14 4.37 19.43 -1.71
C LEU A 14 2.97 19.00 -1.22
N ASN A 15 1.91 19.49 -1.84
CA ASN A 15 0.53 19.34 -1.41
C ASN A 15 -0.42 18.80 -2.50
N GLN A 16 0.08 18.34 -3.66
CA GLN A 16 -0.81 17.73 -4.66
C GLN A 16 -1.01 16.24 -4.37
N PRO A 17 -2.26 15.77 -4.19
CA PRO A 17 -2.55 14.36 -3.98
C PRO A 17 -2.14 13.51 -5.18
N ARG A 18 -1.52 12.36 -4.94
CA ARG A 18 -1.05 11.47 -6.01
C ARG A 18 -2.15 10.49 -6.41
N ALA A 19 -2.25 10.21 -7.70
CA ALA A 19 -3.05 9.12 -8.21
C ALA A 19 -2.42 7.77 -7.84
N HIS A 20 -3.23 6.86 -7.32
CA HIS A 20 -2.86 5.50 -6.97
C HIS A 20 -3.98 4.53 -7.34
N LEU A 21 -3.63 3.57 -8.18
CA LEU A 21 -4.38 2.34 -8.34
C LEU A 21 -3.38 1.20 -8.56
N ALA A 22 -3.26 0.32 -7.56
CA ALA A 22 -2.32 -0.78 -7.62
C ALA A 22 -2.51 -1.61 -8.92
N GLY A 23 -1.40 -1.99 -9.55
CA GLY A 23 -1.39 -2.81 -10.76
C GLY A 23 -1.67 -2.06 -12.08
N LEU A 24 -1.95 -0.76 -12.08
CA LEU A 24 -2.00 0.02 -13.31
C LEU A 24 -0.58 0.42 -13.77
N PRO A 25 -0.34 0.48 -15.10
CA PRO A 25 0.91 1.00 -15.63
C PRO A 25 1.06 2.50 -15.38
N ALA A 26 2.30 2.99 -15.32
CA ALA A 26 2.61 4.39 -15.02
C ALA A 26 1.92 5.39 -15.97
N ARG A 27 1.75 5.04 -17.25
CA ARG A 27 1.05 5.87 -18.25
C ARG A 27 -0.41 6.11 -17.87
N GLU A 28 -1.11 5.08 -17.40
CA GLU A 28 -2.50 5.20 -16.97
C GLU A 28 -2.61 5.99 -15.68
N LEU A 29 -1.68 5.78 -14.73
CA LEU A 29 -1.62 6.59 -13.51
C LEU A 29 -1.40 8.07 -13.81
N GLN A 30 -0.60 8.42 -14.82
CA GLN A 30 -0.40 9.80 -15.24
C GLN A 30 -1.69 10.42 -15.82
N GLN A 31 -2.46 9.65 -16.60
CA GLN A 31 -3.76 10.09 -17.10
C GLN A 31 -4.77 10.28 -15.98
N ILE A 32 -4.77 9.38 -14.98
CA ILE A 32 -5.60 9.52 -13.78
C ILE A 32 -5.17 10.73 -12.96
N GLN A 33 -3.87 10.98 -12.82
CA GLN A 33 -3.33 12.16 -12.12
C GLN A 33 -3.85 13.45 -12.73
N ALA A 34 -3.88 13.56 -14.06
CA ALA A 34 -4.41 14.72 -14.76
C ALA A 34 -5.93 14.89 -14.59
N ARG A 35 -6.64 13.83 -14.18
CA ARG A 35 -8.09 13.81 -13.94
C ARG A 35 -8.46 13.84 -12.46
N LEU A 36 -7.48 13.82 -11.55
CA LEU A 36 -7.76 13.84 -10.12
C LEU A 36 -8.33 15.23 -9.78
N PRO A 37 -9.50 15.29 -9.11
CA PRO A 37 -10.11 16.58 -8.81
C PRO A 37 -9.24 17.35 -7.81
N ASN A 38 -9.25 18.67 -7.90
CA ASN A 38 -8.55 19.49 -6.93
C ASN A 38 -9.25 19.42 -5.56
N LEU A 39 -8.51 19.71 -4.49
CA LEU A 39 -9.05 19.60 -3.13
C LEU A 39 -10.17 20.59 -2.80
N VAL A 40 -10.33 21.68 -3.57
CA VAL A 40 -11.43 22.62 -3.37
C VAL A 40 -12.74 21.97 -3.81
N ASP A 41 -12.78 21.41 -5.01
CA ASP A 41 -13.97 20.72 -5.53
C ASP A 41 -14.36 19.51 -4.66
N VAL A 42 -13.36 18.74 -4.20
CA VAL A 42 -13.59 17.62 -3.28
C VAL A 42 -14.20 18.10 -1.96
N ARG A 43 -13.78 19.27 -1.46
CA ARG A 43 -14.34 19.86 -0.25
C ARG A 43 -15.74 20.45 -0.48
N GLU A 44 -16.06 20.95 -1.67
CA GLU A 44 -17.43 21.35 -2.01
C GLU A 44 -18.38 20.14 -2.05
N ASP A 45 -17.97 19.02 -2.66
CA ASP A 45 -18.72 17.75 -2.55
C ASP A 45 -18.83 17.29 -1.09
N ALA A 46 -17.73 17.38 -0.32
CA ALA A 46 -17.72 17.04 1.10
C ALA A 46 -18.71 17.88 1.91
N LYS A 47 -18.80 19.18 1.62
CA LYS A 47 -19.78 20.09 2.23
C LYS A 47 -21.20 19.62 1.98
N ILE A 48 -21.54 19.11 0.80
CA ILE A 48 -22.89 18.55 0.56
C ILE A 48 -23.17 17.41 1.53
N VAL A 49 -22.18 16.58 1.88
CA VAL A 49 -22.32 15.53 2.89
C VAL A 49 -22.37 16.10 4.31
N THR A 50 -21.54 17.10 4.63
CA THR A 50 -21.38 17.70 5.96
C THR A 50 -22.50 18.67 6.35
N TYR A 51 -22.89 19.61 5.48
CA TYR A 51 -23.97 20.60 5.69
C TYR A 51 -25.33 19.96 5.90
N THR A 52 -25.48 18.69 5.52
CA THR A 52 -26.62 17.92 5.94
C THR A 52 -26.72 17.81 7.47
N ASN A 53 -25.73 18.17 8.31
CA ASN A 53 -25.71 18.03 9.79
C ASN A 53 -25.95 16.59 10.29
N VAL A 54 -25.67 15.66 9.39
CA VAL A 54 -26.27 14.34 9.29
C VAL A 54 -25.15 13.45 8.72
N ALA A 55 -23.88 13.58 9.10
CA ALA A 55 -22.93 12.50 8.77
C ALA A 55 -23.38 11.19 9.46
N VAL A 56 -23.91 11.31 10.68
CA VAL A 56 -24.59 10.24 11.43
C VAL A 56 -26.03 10.02 10.96
N GLU A 57 -26.69 11.04 10.43
CA GLU A 57 -28.07 10.92 9.97
C GLU A 57 -28.23 10.67 8.46
N LEU A 58 -27.24 10.73 7.56
CA LEU A 58 -27.35 10.33 6.14
C LEU A 58 -26.99 8.84 6.05
N LEU A 59 -26.27 8.36 7.06
CA LEU A 59 -26.28 6.97 7.47
C LEU A 59 -27.67 6.50 7.98
N LYS A 60 -28.62 7.40 8.30
CA LYS A 60 -29.97 7.06 8.83
C LYS A 60 -31.16 7.58 8.01
N LYS A 61 -31.00 8.66 7.26
CA LYS A 61 -31.99 9.27 6.37
C LYS A 61 -31.93 8.45 5.13
N PRO A 62 -33.09 7.97 4.65
CA PRO A 62 -33.08 7.17 3.47
C PRO A 62 -32.46 8.03 2.35
N PRO A 63 -31.57 7.43 1.53
CA PRO A 63 -31.16 8.03 0.27
C PRO A 63 -32.37 8.55 -0.49
N PRO A 64 -32.24 9.53 -1.41
CA PRO A 64 -33.37 10.04 -2.14
C PRO A 64 -34.13 8.86 -2.75
N THR A 65 -35.29 8.55 -2.18
CA THR A 65 -36.10 7.41 -2.57
C THR A 65 -36.78 7.79 -3.88
N ASN A 66 -36.85 6.83 -4.81
CA ASN A 66 -37.54 6.98 -6.09
C ASN A 66 -36.88 7.95 -7.10
N VAL A 67 -35.55 8.09 -7.08
CA VAL A 67 -34.84 8.75 -8.19
C VAL A 67 -34.87 7.84 -9.40
N HIS A 68 -35.64 8.19 -10.43
CA HIS A 68 -35.58 7.51 -11.72
C HIS A 68 -34.31 7.87 -12.47
N GLY A 69 -33.65 6.85 -13.01
CA GLY A 69 -32.45 7.02 -13.82
C GLY A 69 -32.78 6.74 -15.28
N PHE A 70 -32.19 7.51 -16.18
CA PHE A 70 -32.26 7.25 -17.62
C PHE A 70 -30.86 6.98 -18.15
N ASP A 71 -30.70 6.12 -19.14
CA ASP A 71 -29.41 5.89 -19.79
C ASP A 71 -29.10 6.94 -20.87
N GLN A 72 -27.94 6.81 -21.56
CA GLN A 72 -27.48 7.83 -22.52
C GLN A 72 -28.42 7.92 -23.74
N ASP A 73 -29.13 6.83 -24.01
CA ASP A 73 -30.10 6.70 -25.08
C ASP A 73 -31.52 7.08 -24.59
N GLY A 74 -31.66 7.47 -23.33
CA GLY A 74 -32.93 7.83 -22.71
C GLY A 74 -33.73 6.65 -22.17
N GLU A 75 -33.18 5.43 -22.16
CA GLU A 75 -33.88 4.25 -21.65
C GLU A 75 -34.01 4.30 -20.12
N ASP A 76 -35.17 3.94 -19.60
CA ASP A 76 -35.42 3.92 -18.16
C ASP A 76 -34.58 2.83 -17.48
N LEU A 77 -33.78 3.23 -16.50
CA LEU A 77 -32.99 2.36 -15.63
C LEU A 77 -33.77 1.93 -14.38
N GLY A 78 -35.00 2.41 -14.24
CA GLY A 78 -35.85 2.29 -13.07
C GLY A 78 -35.37 3.18 -11.94
N ILE A 79 -35.82 2.84 -10.73
CA ILE A 79 -35.37 3.50 -9.51
C ILE A 79 -33.87 3.21 -9.31
N VAL A 80 -33.06 4.27 -9.32
CA VAL A 80 -31.61 4.21 -9.17
C VAL A 80 -31.29 3.79 -7.75
N HIS A 81 -30.39 2.82 -7.62
CA HIS A 81 -29.89 2.42 -6.32
C HIS A 81 -29.21 3.60 -5.61
N PRO A 82 -29.51 3.84 -4.33
CA PRO A 82 -28.90 4.88 -3.50
C PRO A 82 -27.42 5.15 -3.68
N ALA A 83 -26.62 4.08 -3.62
CA ALA A 83 -25.18 4.15 -3.76
C ALA A 83 -24.73 4.71 -5.12
N ILE A 84 -25.49 4.43 -6.18
CA ILE A 84 -25.25 4.98 -7.52
C ILE A 84 -25.70 6.45 -7.57
N ALA A 85 -26.82 6.80 -6.93
CA ALA A 85 -27.24 8.20 -6.84
C ALA A 85 -26.16 9.07 -6.18
N TYR A 86 -25.61 8.63 -5.05
CA TYR A 86 -24.49 9.33 -4.39
C TYR A 86 -23.23 9.43 -5.25
N HIS A 87 -22.95 8.42 -6.06
CA HIS A 87 -21.83 8.46 -6.99
C HIS A 87 -21.95 9.62 -7.99
N PHE A 88 -23.15 9.88 -8.50
CA PHE A 88 -23.41 10.99 -9.43
C PHE A 88 -23.56 12.34 -8.75
N MET A 89 -24.10 12.39 -7.53
CA MET A 89 -24.26 13.63 -6.77
C MET A 89 -22.93 14.18 -6.25
N LEU A 90 -21.94 13.30 -6.01
CA LEU A 90 -20.66 13.64 -5.38
C LEU A 90 -19.48 13.15 -6.25
N PRO A 91 -19.38 13.61 -7.51
CA PRO A 91 -18.46 13.04 -8.48
C PRO A 91 -16.99 13.26 -8.09
N HIS A 92 -16.64 14.44 -7.55
CA HIS A 92 -15.27 14.77 -7.15
C HIS A 92 -14.86 13.95 -5.93
N LEU A 93 -15.71 13.85 -4.90
CA LEU A 93 -15.41 13.04 -3.72
C LEU A 93 -15.25 11.56 -4.08
N ASN A 94 -16.14 11.00 -4.90
CA ASN A 94 -16.05 9.60 -5.32
C ASN A 94 -14.81 9.31 -6.16
N LEU A 95 -14.49 10.20 -7.10
CA LEU A 95 -13.31 10.08 -7.96
C LEU A 95 -12.02 10.18 -7.13
N PHE A 96 -11.96 11.17 -6.23
CA PHE A 96 -10.85 11.35 -5.29
C PHE A 96 -10.69 10.14 -4.37
N ALA A 97 -11.77 9.72 -3.69
CA ALA A 97 -11.74 8.57 -2.79
C ALA A 97 -11.31 7.29 -3.49
N TYR A 98 -11.64 7.11 -4.78
CA TYR A 98 -11.23 5.93 -5.54
C TYR A 98 -9.79 5.99 -6.05
N PHE A 99 -9.31 7.15 -6.53
CA PHE A 99 -8.02 7.27 -7.20
C PHE A 99 -6.90 7.94 -6.40
N CYS A 100 -7.16 8.70 -5.33
CA CYS A 100 -6.12 9.34 -4.53
C CYS A 100 -5.33 8.31 -3.70
N HIS A 101 -4.01 8.38 -3.60
CA HIS A 101 -3.28 7.54 -2.64
C HIS A 101 -3.80 7.77 -1.22
N GLU A 102 -4.05 6.69 -0.47
CA GLU A 102 -4.57 6.70 0.90
C GLU A 102 -3.72 7.56 1.86
N ASP A 103 -2.45 7.72 1.52
CA ASP A 103 -1.45 8.48 2.24
C ASP A 103 -1.58 9.99 2.05
N ASP A 104 -2.14 10.40 0.91
CA ASP A 104 -2.28 11.79 0.53
C ASP A 104 -3.68 12.34 0.83
N VAL A 105 -4.56 11.50 1.40
CA VAL A 105 -5.91 11.92 1.82
C VAL A 105 -5.82 12.78 3.09
N PRO A 106 -6.20 14.07 3.02
CA PRO A 106 -6.23 14.95 4.18
C PRO A 106 -7.09 14.37 5.32
N GLU A 107 -6.71 14.63 6.56
CA GLU A 107 -7.40 14.09 7.74
C GLU A 107 -8.88 14.50 7.78
N ASP A 108 -9.20 15.74 7.38
CA ASP A 108 -10.57 16.27 7.29
C ASP A 108 -11.45 15.52 6.27
N LEU A 109 -10.86 14.99 5.20
CA LEU A 109 -11.57 14.28 4.13
C LEU A 109 -11.60 12.76 4.33
N ARG A 110 -10.81 12.22 5.24
CA ARG A 110 -10.63 10.77 5.41
C ARG A 110 -11.93 10.04 5.77
N PRO A 111 -12.76 10.49 6.73
CA PRO A 111 -14.04 9.84 7.02
C PRO A 111 -14.99 9.80 5.82
N LEU A 112 -15.01 10.88 5.03
CA LEU A 112 -15.83 11.00 3.83
C LEU A 112 -15.35 10.10 2.70
N CYS A 113 -14.02 9.94 2.55
CA CYS A 113 -13.45 8.98 1.60
C CYS A 113 -13.80 7.54 1.98
N ILE A 114 -13.78 7.19 3.28
CA ILE A 114 -14.21 5.88 3.77
C ILE A 114 -15.68 5.65 3.43
N TRP A 115 -16.54 6.61 3.74
CA TRP A 115 -17.96 6.54 3.41
C TRP A 115 -18.19 6.36 1.92
N ALA A 116 -17.53 7.17 1.06
CA ALA A 116 -17.67 7.07 -0.39
C ALA A 116 -17.22 5.70 -0.92
N LEU A 117 -16.11 5.16 -0.38
CA LEU A 117 -15.65 3.81 -0.70
C LEU A 117 -16.65 2.73 -0.25
N GLN A 118 -17.27 2.86 0.93
CA GLN A 118 -18.32 1.95 1.40
C GLN A 118 -19.54 1.97 0.47
N GLN A 119 -20.02 3.17 0.08
CA GLN A 119 -21.09 3.30 -0.91
C GLN A 119 -20.70 2.64 -2.23
N LYS A 120 -19.45 2.81 -2.67
CA LYS A 120 -18.97 2.18 -3.90
C LYS A 120 -18.90 0.64 -3.80
N VAL A 121 -18.58 0.07 -2.63
CA VAL A 121 -18.70 -1.38 -2.40
C VAL A 121 -20.16 -1.80 -2.56
N VAL A 122 -21.09 -1.14 -1.85
CA VAL A 122 -22.53 -1.41 -1.94
C VAL A 122 -23.02 -1.33 -3.39
N ALA A 123 -22.59 -0.29 -4.12
CA ALA A 123 -22.95 -0.15 -5.54
C ALA A 123 -22.51 -1.38 -6.34
N LEU A 124 -21.24 -1.78 -6.21
CA LEU A 124 -20.68 -2.90 -6.96
C LEU A 124 -21.29 -4.25 -6.58
N THR A 125 -21.76 -4.43 -5.35
CA THR A 125 -22.29 -5.72 -4.86
C THR A 125 -23.80 -5.87 -5.05
N GLU A 126 -24.56 -4.79 -4.89
CA GLU A 126 -26.03 -4.85 -4.79
C GLU A 126 -26.74 -4.29 -6.02
N CYS A 127 -26.09 -3.43 -6.82
CA CYS A 127 -26.77 -2.80 -7.95
C CYS A 127 -26.89 -3.72 -9.16
N PRO A 128 -28.01 -3.64 -9.90
CA PRO A 128 -28.13 -4.29 -11.20
C PRO A 128 -27.07 -3.83 -12.19
N ASP A 129 -26.56 -4.76 -13.00
CA ASP A 129 -25.52 -4.45 -13.99
C ASP A 129 -25.95 -3.36 -14.99
N LYS A 130 -27.26 -3.22 -15.29
CA LYS A 130 -27.78 -2.13 -16.14
C LYS A 130 -27.42 -0.75 -15.57
N GLN A 131 -27.59 -0.54 -14.26
CA GLN A 131 -27.28 0.73 -13.60
C GLN A 131 -25.77 0.93 -13.45
N LEU A 132 -25.02 -0.15 -13.19
CA LEU A 132 -23.56 -0.09 -13.06
C LEU A 132 -22.85 0.36 -14.35
N ARG A 133 -23.38 0.06 -15.54
CA ARG A 133 -22.76 0.49 -16.82
C ARG A 133 -22.41 1.97 -16.85
N ARG A 134 -23.26 2.82 -16.27
CA ARG A 134 -23.02 4.27 -16.20
C ARG A 134 -21.91 4.65 -15.23
N MET A 135 -21.90 4.05 -14.04
CA MET A 135 -20.82 4.26 -13.06
C MET A 135 -19.46 3.84 -13.62
N LEU A 136 -19.44 2.78 -14.44
CA LEU A 136 -18.21 2.18 -14.96
C LEU A 136 -17.74 2.79 -16.28
N ALA A 137 -18.54 3.65 -16.91
CA ALA A 137 -18.26 4.26 -18.21
C ALA A 137 -17.72 3.24 -19.24
N SER A 138 -18.32 2.04 -19.28
CA SER A 138 -17.85 0.95 -20.15
C SER A 138 -18.08 1.34 -21.62
N PRO A 139 -17.02 1.46 -22.45
CA PRO A 139 -17.15 1.91 -23.85
C PRO A 139 -18.08 1.03 -24.70
N ASN A 140 -18.21 -0.24 -24.34
CA ASN A 140 -18.98 -1.22 -25.12
C ASN A 140 -20.39 -1.46 -24.54
N GLY A 141 -20.83 -0.65 -23.57
CA GLY A 141 -22.15 -0.79 -22.94
C GLY A 141 -22.36 -2.11 -22.16
N ARG A 142 -21.31 -2.93 -21.98
CA ARG A 142 -21.34 -4.17 -21.20
C ARG A 142 -20.51 -3.99 -19.94
N VAL A 143 -21.05 -4.37 -18.79
CA VAL A 143 -20.24 -4.55 -17.58
C VAL A 143 -19.44 -5.81 -17.80
N ASP A 144 -18.16 -5.66 -18.11
CA ASP A 144 -17.25 -6.79 -18.07
C ASP A 144 -17.18 -7.29 -16.62
N THR A 145 -17.62 -8.54 -16.40
CA THR A 145 -17.57 -9.19 -15.08
C THR A 145 -16.18 -9.09 -14.48
N GLN A 146 -15.11 -9.20 -15.29
CA GLN A 146 -13.75 -9.05 -14.80
C GLN A 146 -13.45 -7.62 -14.36
N ALA A 147 -13.88 -6.61 -15.12
CA ALA A 147 -13.77 -5.22 -14.70
C ALA A 147 -14.52 -4.94 -13.39
N LYS A 148 -15.75 -5.47 -13.22
CA LYS A 148 -16.53 -5.34 -11.98
C LYS A 148 -15.80 -5.95 -10.78
N LEU A 149 -15.33 -7.21 -10.92
CA LEU A 149 -14.56 -7.90 -9.87
C LEU A 149 -13.26 -7.16 -9.53
N PHE A 150 -12.55 -6.67 -10.55
CA PHE A 150 -11.34 -5.88 -10.37
C PHE A 150 -11.62 -4.60 -9.60
N MET A 151 -12.67 -3.85 -9.98
CA MET A 151 -13.03 -2.62 -9.29
C MET A 151 -13.45 -2.89 -7.85
N GLU A 152 -14.27 -3.90 -7.60
CA GLU A 152 -14.67 -4.27 -6.25
C GLU A 152 -13.46 -4.63 -5.38
N LEU A 153 -12.53 -5.42 -5.92
CA LEU A 153 -11.28 -5.76 -5.24
C LEU A 153 -10.48 -4.50 -4.89
N ARG A 154 -10.38 -3.52 -5.79
CA ARG A 154 -9.67 -2.26 -5.56
C ARG A 154 -10.36 -1.39 -4.51
N VAL A 155 -11.67 -1.21 -4.59
CA VAL A 155 -12.44 -0.43 -3.61
C VAL A 155 -12.28 -1.03 -2.22
N ARG A 156 -12.50 -2.34 -2.07
CA ARG A 156 -12.35 -3.03 -0.78
C ARG A 156 -10.92 -2.95 -0.26
N SER A 157 -9.93 -3.10 -1.14
CA SER A 157 -8.51 -3.01 -0.76
C SER A 157 -8.17 -1.66 -0.14
N LYS A 158 -8.60 -0.59 -0.81
CA LYS A 158 -8.38 0.77 -0.37
C LYS A 158 -9.17 1.11 0.90
N LEU A 159 -10.40 0.64 0.98
CA LEU A 159 -11.26 0.83 2.14
C LEU A 159 -10.67 0.21 3.39
N PHE A 160 -10.20 -1.05 3.34
CA PHE A 160 -9.58 -1.65 4.52
C PHE A 160 -8.25 -0.95 4.88
N ALA A 161 -7.48 -0.46 3.90
CA ALA A 161 -6.25 0.31 4.18
C ALA A 161 -6.56 1.60 4.98
N HIS A 162 -7.61 2.33 4.60
CA HIS A 162 -8.07 3.49 5.37
C HIS A 162 -8.54 3.12 6.79
N LEU A 163 -9.36 2.06 6.92
CA LEU A 163 -9.87 1.60 8.21
C LEU A 163 -8.76 1.13 9.17
N LEU A 164 -7.66 0.60 8.62
CA LEU A 164 -6.50 0.15 9.38
C LEU A 164 -5.48 1.25 9.70
N SER A 165 -5.64 2.46 9.16
CA SER A 165 -4.73 3.57 9.42
C SER A 165 -4.69 3.92 10.92
N PRO A 166 -3.56 4.40 11.49
CA PRO A 166 -3.40 4.56 12.94
C PRO A 166 -4.43 5.48 13.58
N GLY A 167 -4.83 6.55 12.89
CA GLY A 167 -5.84 7.49 13.36
C GLY A 167 -7.28 6.95 13.36
N ILE A 168 -7.53 5.81 12.70
CA ILE A 168 -8.87 5.21 12.60
C ILE A 168 -8.94 3.89 13.35
N ASN A 169 -8.01 2.96 13.04
CA ASN A 169 -7.84 1.70 13.76
C ASN A 169 -9.16 0.94 14.03
N LEU A 170 -9.94 0.68 12.97
CA LEU A 170 -11.20 -0.09 13.03
C LEU A 170 -11.04 -1.48 12.38
N PRO A 171 -10.29 -2.41 13.00
CA PRO A 171 -10.00 -3.71 12.41
C PRO A 171 -11.26 -4.58 12.24
N ASP A 172 -12.23 -4.51 13.15
CA ASP A 172 -13.48 -5.29 13.04
C ASP A 172 -14.30 -4.85 11.82
N THR A 173 -14.36 -3.55 11.53
CA THR A 173 -14.99 -3.01 10.32
C THR A 173 -14.20 -3.36 9.06
N ALA A 174 -12.87 -3.46 9.14
CA ALA A 174 -12.00 -3.82 8.02
C ALA A 174 -12.10 -5.30 7.62
N LEU A 175 -12.37 -6.20 8.58
CA LEU A 175 -12.41 -7.65 8.40
C LEU A 175 -13.32 -8.14 7.25
N PRO A 176 -14.60 -7.74 7.14
CA PRO A 176 -15.45 -8.17 6.03
C PRO A 176 -14.94 -7.69 4.67
N HIS A 177 -14.27 -6.54 4.61
CA HIS A 177 -13.72 -6.04 3.34
C HIS A 177 -12.53 -6.85 2.87
N ILE A 178 -11.62 -7.24 3.77
CA ILE A 178 -10.47 -8.08 3.41
C ILE A 178 -10.87 -9.52 3.09
N GLN A 179 -11.86 -10.08 3.80
CA GLN A 179 -12.45 -11.39 3.46
C GLN A 179 -13.07 -11.36 2.06
N GLY A 180 -13.85 -10.31 1.75
CA GLY A 180 -14.39 -10.11 0.40
C GLY A 180 -13.30 -10.01 -0.67
N CYS A 181 -12.15 -9.37 -0.39
CA CYS A 181 -11.03 -9.35 -1.33
C CYS A 181 -10.51 -10.77 -1.66
N ILE A 182 -10.41 -11.65 -0.65
CA ILE A 182 -9.92 -13.03 -0.83
C ILE A 182 -10.89 -13.86 -1.64
N GLU A 183 -12.19 -13.69 -1.39
CA GLU A 183 -13.25 -14.33 -2.16
C GLU A 183 -13.27 -13.88 -3.62
N LEU A 184 -13.18 -12.57 -3.87
CA LEU A 184 -13.10 -12.01 -5.23
C LEU A 184 -11.89 -12.53 -5.99
N GLU A 185 -10.76 -12.66 -5.30
CA GLU A 185 -9.57 -13.22 -5.93
C GLU A 185 -9.73 -14.72 -6.23
N ALA A 186 -10.44 -15.47 -5.38
CA ALA A 186 -10.77 -16.86 -5.64
C ALA A 186 -11.68 -17.02 -6.85
N LYS A 187 -12.68 -16.15 -6.99
CA LYS A 187 -13.54 -16.10 -8.17
C LYS A 187 -12.76 -15.73 -9.44
N SER A 188 -11.81 -14.79 -9.33
CA SER A 188 -11.03 -14.30 -10.48
C SER A 188 -9.98 -15.31 -10.96
N LYS A 189 -9.52 -16.22 -10.09
CA LYS A 189 -8.44 -17.20 -10.38
C LYS A 189 -8.78 -18.58 -9.77
N PRO A 190 -9.74 -19.32 -10.34
CA PRO A 190 -10.26 -20.57 -9.74
C PRO A 190 -9.24 -21.72 -9.74
N GLN A 191 -8.19 -21.66 -10.57
CA GLN A 191 -7.21 -22.74 -10.73
C GLN A 191 -6.21 -22.84 -9.55
N ALA A 192 -6.05 -21.79 -8.75
CA ALA A 192 -5.14 -21.79 -7.60
C ALA A 192 -5.86 -22.26 -6.34
N LYS A 193 -5.53 -23.47 -5.86
CA LYS A 193 -6.15 -24.08 -4.67
C LYS A 193 -5.80 -23.37 -3.37
N ASP A 194 -4.65 -22.70 -3.30
CA ASP A 194 -4.14 -22.07 -2.07
C ASP A 194 -4.15 -20.53 -2.16
N ALA A 195 -4.98 -19.90 -1.34
CA ALA A 195 -5.07 -18.45 -1.25
C ALA A 195 -3.75 -17.78 -0.84
N PHE A 196 -2.97 -18.42 0.04
CA PHE A 196 -1.68 -17.88 0.49
C PHE A 196 -0.67 -17.83 -0.65
N LEU A 197 -0.54 -18.92 -1.41
CA LEU A 197 0.40 -18.97 -2.54
C LEU A 197 -0.03 -18.09 -3.71
N ARG A 198 -1.34 -17.88 -3.88
CA ARG A 198 -1.90 -17.02 -4.93
C ARG A 198 -1.63 -15.55 -4.67
N ASN A 199 -1.92 -15.08 -3.45
CA ASN A 199 -1.71 -13.70 -3.05
C ASN A 199 -1.26 -13.61 -1.59
N PRO A 200 0.05 -13.80 -1.37
CA PRO A 200 0.63 -13.76 -0.04
C PRO A 200 0.40 -12.41 0.63
N ALA A 201 0.38 -11.31 -0.13
CA ALA A 201 0.16 -9.98 0.40
C ALA A 201 -1.23 -9.87 1.06
N LEU A 202 -2.26 -10.27 0.33
CA LEU A 202 -3.65 -10.21 0.82
C LEU A 202 -3.87 -11.16 1.99
N TYR A 203 -3.28 -12.36 1.93
CA TYR A 203 -3.32 -13.34 3.02
C TYR A 203 -2.66 -12.78 4.29
N VAL A 204 -1.44 -12.24 4.19
CA VAL A 204 -0.74 -11.60 5.32
C VAL A 204 -1.58 -10.49 5.92
N GLN A 205 -2.16 -9.62 5.09
CA GLN A 205 -3.02 -8.53 5.56
C GLN A 205 -4.25 -9.05 6.30
N GLN A 206 -4.85 -10.17 5.89
CA GLN A 206 -5.96 -10.79 6.63
C GLN A 206 -5.50 -11.25 8.02
N GLY A 207 -4.34 -11.88 8.12
CA GLY A 207 -3.76 -12.28 9.40
C GLY A 207 -3.51 -11.08 10.32
N ILE A 208 -3.04 -9.96 9.77
CA ILE A 208 -2.85 -8.71 10.50
C ILE A 208 -4.18 -8.14 11.00
N VAL A 209 -5.20 -8.09 10.15
CA VAL A 209 -6.54 -7.60 10.54
C VAL A 209 -7.08 -8.45 11.68
N LEU A 210 -7.06 -9.78 11.53
CA LEU A 210 -7.50 -10.72 12.56
C LEU A 210 -6.71 -10.57 13.87
N ALA A 211 -5.39 -10.38 13.79
CA ALA A 211 -4.58 -10.12 14.98
C ALA A 211 -4.99 -8.84 15.71
N ARG A 212 -5.42 -7.81 14.96
CA ARG A 212 -5.87 -6.53 15.50
C ARG A 212 -7.30 -6.57 16.05
N THR A 213 -8.17 -7.49 15.61
CA THR A 213 -9.52 -7.66 16.21
C THR A 213 -9.48 -8.28 17.59
N ARG A 214 -8.40 -9.00 17.96
CA ARG A 214 -8.19 -9.63 19.29
C ARG A 214 -9.29 -10.60 19.72
N SER A 215 -10.13 -11.06 18.79
CA SER A 215 -11.30 -11.88 19.09
C SER A 215 -11.07 -13.38 18.86
N ARG A 216 -10.00 -13.76 18.15
CA ARG A 216 -9.78 -15.15 17.69
C ARG A 216 -8.30 -15.58 17.71
N ASP A 217 -7.57 -15.20 18.75
CA ASP A 217 -6.11 -15.40 18.84
C ASP A 217 -5.63 -16.83 18.48
N PRO A 218 -6.28 -17.94 18.90
CA PRO A 218 -5.87 -19.28 18.47
C PRO A 218 -5.95 -19.53 16.96
N GLU A 219 -6.94 -18.97 16.27
CA GLU A 219 -7.07 -19.07 14.82
C GLU A 219 -6.03 -18.18 14.13
N VAL A 220 -5.82 -16.98 14.67
CA VAL A 220 -4.81 -16.03 14.16
C VAL A 220 -3.40 -16.61 14.27
N ARG A 221 -3.10 -17.29 15.39
CA ARG A 221 -1.83 -17.99 15.59
C ARG A 221 -1.56 -18.95 14.44
N LYS A 222 -2.46 -19.91 14.19
CA LYS A 222 -2.34 -20.90 13.11
C LYS A 222 -2.16 -20.22 11.75
N PHE A 223 -2.90 -19.14 11.53
CA PHE A 223 -2.86 -18.37 10.29
C PHE A 223 -1.48 -17.71 10.08
N LEU A 224 -0.94 -17.03 11.08
CA LEU A 224 0.36 -16.35 11.00
C LEU A 224 1.54 -17.32 11.03
N GLU A 225 1.46 -18.41 11.79
CA GLU A 225 2.46 -19.48 11.79
C GLU A 225 2.60 -20.11 10.41
N ARG A 226 1.48 -20.37 9.73
CA ARG A 226 1.51 -20.85 8.35
C ARG A 226 2.29 -19.90 7.45
N VAL A 227 2.04 -18.60 7.54
CA VAL A 227 2.80 -17.62 6.76
C VAL A 227 4.28 -17.71 7.08
N VAL A 228 4.66 -17.75 8.36
CA VAL A 228 6.07 -17.82 8.79
C VAL A 228 6.76 -19.10 8.29
N ASN A 229 6.08 -20.23 8.34
CA ASN A 229 6.64 -21.55 8.02
C ASN A 229 6.68 -21.82 6.51
N ASP A 230 5.71 -21.31 5.76
CA ASP A 230 5.56 -21.56 4.32
C ASP A 230 6.06 -20.40 3.45
N ILE A 231 6.62 -19.33 4.03
CA ILE A 231 7.01 -18.13 3.28
C ILE A 231 8.02 -18.41 2.16
N ASP A 232 8.87 -19.42 2.33
CA ASP A 232 9.89 -19.79 1.35
C ASP A 232 9.29 -20.43 0.09
N LYS A 233 8.02 -20.86 0.14
CA LYS A 233 7.27 -21.36 -1.02
C LYS A 233 6.74 -20.22 -1.90
N VAL A 234 6.80 -18.97 -1.43
CA VAL A 234 6.26 -17.81 -2.12
C VAL A 234 7.29 -17.21 -3.06
N ASN A 235 6.96 -17.11 -4.35
CA ASN A 235 7.78 -16.40 -5.34
C ASN A 235 7.38 -14.92 -5.43
N SER A 236 7.77 -14.11 -4.44
CA SER A 236 7.51 -12.67 -4.44
C SER A 236 8.75 -11.88 -3.99
N GLN A 237 8.92 -10.67 -4.52
CA GLN A 237 9.98 -9.76 -4.08
C GLN A 237 9.73 -9.25 -2.64
N ASN A 238 8.49 -9.30 -2.18
CA ASN A 238 8.06 -8.79 -0.87
C ASN A 238 8.00 -9.87 0.23
N VAL A 239 8.44 -11.10 -0.06
CA VAL A 239 8.50 -12.25 0.89
C VAL A 239 9.07 -11.85 2.24
N LYS A 240 10.16 -11.05 2.24
CA LYS A 240 10.79 -10.61 3.48
C LYS A 240 9.89 -9.70 4.30
N MET A 241 9.19 -8.76 3.66
CA MET A 241 8.29 -7.84 4.35
C MET A 241 7.09 -8.58 4.96
N PHE A 242 6.54 -9.55 4.22
CA PHE A 242 5.48 -10.43 4.73
C PHE A 242 5.95 -11.21 5.95
N LEU A 243 7.15 -11.79 5.91
CA LEU A 243 7.72 -12.50 7.07
C LEU A 243 7.87 -11.60 8.30
N ILE A 244 8.39 -10.38 8.12
CA ILE A 244 8.59 -9.43 9.23
C ILE A 244 7.26 -9.02 9.84
N GLN A 245 6.26 -8.67 9.01
CA GLN A 245 4.92 -8.33 9.49
C GLN A 245 4.28 -9.51 10.22
N SER A 246 4.30 -10.70 9.63
CA SER A 246 3.68 -11.88 10.26
C SER A 246 4.35 -12.26 11.57
N LYS A 247 5.69 -12.19 11.67
CA LYS A 247 6.38 -12.43 12.94
C LYS A 247 6.03 -11.39 14.01
N LEU A 248 5.89 -10.12 13.62
CA LEU A 248 5.53 -9.05 14.55
C LEU A 248 4.13 -9.24 15.14
N TYR A 249 3.14 -9.53 14.29
CA TYR A 249 1.79 -9.78 14.78
C TYR A 249 1.67 -11.14 15.49
N LEU A 250 2.45 -12.15 15.08
CA LEU A 250 2.47 -13.45 15.76
C LEU A 250 3.03 -13.33 17.18
N SER A 251 4.12 -12.57 17.40
CA SER A 251 4.65 -12.40 18.76
C SER A 251 3.64 -11.71 19.69
N ARG A 252 2.85 -10.75 19.17
CA ARG A 252 1.77 -10.08 19.92
C ARG A 252 0.65 -11.05 20.29
N VAL A 253 0.20 -11.86 19.34
CA VAL A 253 -0.83 -12.90 19.56
C VAL A 253 -0.34 -13.90 20.61
N LEU A 254 0.88 -14.43 20.46
CA LEU A 254 1.48 -15.37 21.42
C LEU A 254 1.54 -14.79 22.84
N ARG A 255 1.95 -13.53 22.99
CA ARG A 255 1.96 -12.87 24.31
C ARG A 255 0.57 -12.79 24.94
N ARG A 256 -0.45 -12.40 24.16
CA ARG A 256 -1.83 -12.34 24.67
C ARG A 256 -2.36 -13.70 25.10
N MET A 257 -1.92 -14.75 24.42
CA MET A 257 -2.23 -16.14 24.78
C MET A 257 -1.41 -16.66 25.98
N GLY A 258 -0.45 -15.89 26.51
CA GLY A 258 0.42 -16.31 27.62
C GLY A 258 1.66 -17.10 27.17
N GLU A 259 1.89 -17.26 25.87
CA GLU A 259 3.00 -18.03 25.28
C GLU A 259 4.26 -17.17 25.12
N VAL A 260 4.73 -16.62 26.25
CA VAL A 260 5.78 -15.60 26.28
C VAL A 260 7.12 -16.10 25.74
N GLU A 261 7.48 -17.35 26.01
CA GLU A 261 8.76 -17.92 25.57
C GLU A 261 8.86 -17.98 24.04
N GLU A 262 7.79 -18.43 23.37
CA GLU A 262 7.72 -18.48 21.92
C GLU A 262 7.69 -17.07 21.32
N ALA A 263 6.92 -16.15 21.90
CA ALA A 263 6.89 -14.75 21.48
C ALA A 263 8.29 -14.11 21.49
N VAL A 264 9.07 -14.36 22.54
CA VAL A 264 10.44 -13.84 22.71
C VAL A 264 11.38 -14.32 21.59
N VAL A 265 11.19 -15.53 21.04
CA VAL A 265 11.96 -16.02 19.89
C VAL A 265 11.73 -15.13 18.66
N HIS A 266 10.46 -14.82 18.37
CA HIS A 266 10.10 -13.94 17.27
C HIS A 266 10.60 -12.51 17.49
N GLU A 267 10.50 -12.00 18.71
CA GLU A 267 10.95 -10.65 19.05
C GLU A 267 12.46 -10.48 18.92
N LYS A 268 13.25 -11.43 19.44
CA LYS A 268 14.71 -11.42 19.28
C LYS A 268 15.11 -11.41 17.80
N TYR A 269 14.41 -12.19 16.97
CA TYR A 269 14.60 -12.18 15.53
C TYR A 269 14.32 -10.79 14.94
N LEU A 270 13.18 -10.19 15.26
CA LEU A 270 12.75 -8.90 14.74
C LEU A 270 13.71 -7.77 15.16
N ILE A 271 14.09 -7.71 16.45
CA ILE A 271 15.04 -6.72 16.97
C ILE A 271 16.38 -6.83 16.22
N SER A 272 16.91 -8.05 16.07
CA SER A 272 18.15 -8.30 15.33
C SER A 272 18.03 -7.89 13.86
N TRP A 273 16.87 -8.16 13.24
CA TRP A 273 16.61 -7.80 11.85
C TRP A 273 16.54 -6.29 11.66
N PHE A 274 15.76 -5.56 12.47
CA PHE A 274 15.62 -4.10 12.38
C PHE A 274 16.92 -3.38 12.69
N LYS A 275 17.72 -3.83 13.67
CA LYS A 275 19.07 -3.27 13.94
C LYS A 275 20.00 -3.39 12.73
N LYS A 276 19.88 -4.45 11.95
CA LYS A 276 20.68 -4.67 10.74
C LYS A 276 20.10 -3.97 9.50
N ASN A 277 18.82 -3.60 9.52
CA ASN A 277 18.07 -3.06 8.39
C ASN A 277 17.28 -1.79 8.79
N PRO A 278 17.93 -0.76 9.35
CA PRO A 278 17.24 0.34 10.01
C PRO A 278 16.36 1.15 9.05
N GLU A 279 16.69 1.27 7.76
CA GLU A 279 15.92 2.08 6.78
C GLU A 279 15.14 1.25 5.76
N VAL A 280 15.10 -0.08 5.87
CA VAL A 280 14.33 -0.90 4.92
C VAL A 280 12.84 -0.61 5.01
N VAL A 281 12.36 -0.25 6.20
CA VAL A 281 10.95 0.10 6.42
C VAL A 281 10.84 1.62 6.63
N PRO A 282 10.01 2.31 5.82
CA PRO A 282 9.72 3.73 6.01
C PRO A 282 9.22 4.04 7.43
N ASP A 283 9.58 5.21 7.97
CA ASP A 283 9.14 5.67 9.30
C ASP A 283 7.64 5.58 9.49
N LYS A 284 6.89 5.99 8.48
CA LYS A 284 5.44 5.93 8.50
C LYS A 284 4.92 4.52 8.79
N ILE A 285 5.43 3.52 8.06
CA ILE A 285 5.02 2.13 8.22
C ILE A 285 5.45 1.59 9.60
N LEU A 286 6.62 1.99 10.11
CA LEU A 286 7.04 1.58 11.45
C LEU A 286 6.15 2.17 12.55
N ARG A 287 5.74 3.43 12.42
CA ARG A 287 4.77 4.05 13.32
C ARG A 287 3.44 3.30 13.26
N GLU A 288 2.94 3.01 12.07
CA GLU A 288 1.73 2.19 11.89
C GLU A 288 1.86 0.83 12.59
N TRP A 289 3.00 0.18 12.49
CA TRP A 289 3.19 -1.11 13.12
C TRP A 289 3.26 -1.00 14.63
N PHE A 290 4.05 -0.09 15.19
CA PHE A 290 4.34 -0.04 16.64
C PHE A 290 3.36 0.81 17.46
N GLU A 291 2.66 1.77 16.85
CA GLU A 291 1.72 2.66 17.54
C GLU A 291 0.27 2.15 17.49
N THR A 292 -0.02 1.06 16.77
CA THR A 292 -1.39 0.51 16.65
C THR A 292 -1.85 -0.33 17.83
N GLU A 293 -0.93 -0.74 18.72
CA GLU A 293 -1.27 -1.45 19.95
C GLU A 293 -0.81 -0.67 21.19
N SER A 294 -1.42 -1.02 22.32
CA SER A 294 -1.36 -0.37 23.63
C SER A 294 0.06 -0.08 24.14
N GLY A 295 0.68 1.01 23.68
CA GLY A 295 1.83 1.74 24.25
C GLY A 295 3.16 0.99 24.42
N HIS A 296 3.12 -0.33 24.54
CA HIS A 296 4.18 -1.23 24.94
C HIS A 296 4.30 -2.32 23.87
N ASP A 297 5.22 -2.10 22.92
CA ASP A 297 5.62 -3.13 21.98
C ASP A 297 7.04 -3.61 22.35
N PRO A 298 7.23 -4.88 22.76
CA PRO A 298 8.52 -5.41 23.18
C PRO A 298 9.61 -5.35 22.10
N VAL A 299 9.24 -5.42 20.82
CA VAL A 299 10.18 -5.25 19.71
C VAL A 299 10.62 -3.79 19.65
N PHE A 300 9.69 -2.85 19.75
CA PHE A 300 9.99 -1.42 19.74
C PHE A 300 10.83 -1.00 20.96
N GLU A 301 10.48 -1.48 22.16
CA GLU A 301 11.26 -1.26 23.38
C GLU A 301 12.67 -1.86 23.26
N GLY A 302 12.80 -3.09 22.76
CA GLY A 302 14.08 -3.75 22.52
C GLY A 302 14.96 -3.08 21.44
N LEU A 303 14.36 -2.23 20.61
CA LEU A 303 15.07 -1.37 19.67
C LEU A 303 15.55 -0.06 20.32
N GLY A 304 14.95 0.36 21.43
CA GLY A 304 15.20 1.64 22.10
C GLY A 304 14.05 2.64 21.97
N GLY A 305 12.86 2.17 21.58
CA GLY A 305 11.62 2.95 21.47
C GLY A 305 11.72 4.11 20.49
N THR A 306 11.10 5.23 20.84
CA THR A 306 11.09 6.45 20.02
C THR A 306 12.50 6.96 19.72
N LYS A 307 13.46 6.82 20.64
CA LYS A 307 14.85 7.22 20.41
C LYS A 307 15.48 6.46 19.25
N TRP A 308 15.15 5.17 19.08
CA TRP A 308 15.63 4.40 17.94
C TRP A 308 15.05 4.92 16.64
N LEU A 309 13.73 5.19 16.59
CA LEU A 309 13.06 5.69 15.40
C LEU A 309 13.65 7.03 14.89
N HIS A 310 13.99 7.94 15.80
CA HIS A 310 14.58 9.24 15.45
C HIS A 310 16.08 9.17 15.09
N ASN A 311 16.79 8.13 15.55
CA ASN A 311 18.23 7.98 15.35
C ASN A 311 18.59 6.82 14.41
N ARG A 312 17.65 6.37 13.58
CA ARG A 312 17.93 5.34 12.56
C ARG A 312 18.96 5.91 11.60
N LYS A 313 20.18 5.37 11.64
CA LYS A 313 21.26 5.73 10.71
C LYS A 313 21.56 4.53 9.84
N THR A 314 21.53 4.71 8.53
CA THR A 314 22.12 3.72 7.63
C THR A 314 23.63 3.79 7.71
N THR A 315 24.23 2.64 8.00
CA THR A 315 25.68 2.49 7.87
C THR A 315 26.05 2.41 6.40
N TRP A 316 27.22 2.90 6.01
CA TRP A 316 27.73 2.73 4.65
C TRP A 316 27.70 1.26 4.20
N LYS A 317 27.94 0.34 5.14
CA LYS A 317 27.89 -1.11 4.93
C LYS A 317 26.50 -1.57 4.49
N SER A 318 25.44 -1.09 5.16
CA SER A 318 24.06 -1.42 4.81
C SER A 318 23.63 -0.81 3.47
N VAL A 319 24.00 0.44 3.15
CA VAL A 319 23.75 1.02 1.81
C VAL A 319 24.43 0.17 0.73
N THR A 320 25.70 -0.16 0.96
CA THR A 320 26.49 -0.95 0.00
C THR A 320 25.87 -2.31 -0.24
N TRP A 321 25.39 -2.97 0.81
CA TRP A 321 24.71 -4.26 0.69
C TRP A 321 23.37 -4.14 -0.04
N GLN A 322 22.54 -3.15 0.28
CA GLN A 322 21.27 -2.92 -0.41
C GLN A 322 21.45 -2.53 -1.89
N SER A 323 22.59 -1.93 -2.24
CA SER A 323 22.92 -1.54 -3.61
C SER A 323 23.43 -2.70 -4.48
N ARG A 324 23.77 -3.85 -3.89
CA ARG A 324 24.28 -5.00 -4.65
C ARG A 324 23.13 -5.74 -5.30
N ALA A 325 23.20 -5.84 -6.62
CA ALA A 325 22.34 -6.72 -7.41
C ALA A 325 23.21 -7.67 -8.23
N CYS A 326 22.70 -8.87 -8.47
CA CYS A 326 23.33 -9.79 -9.40
C CYS A 326 23.37 -9.12 -10.78
N PHE A 327 24.56 -9.01 -11.39
CA PHE A 327 24.73 -8.34 -12.69
C PHE A 327 23.86 -8.95 -13.78
N ARG A 328 23.58 -10.26 -13.71
CA ARG A 328 22.87 -10.98 -14.76
C ARG A 328 21.36 -10.98 -14.60
N CYS A 329 20.86 -11.29 -13.41
CA CYS A 329 19.42 -11.42 -13.18
C CYS A 329 18.79 -10.20 -12.51
N GLY A 330 19.58 -9.18 -12.15
CA GLY A 330 19.11 -7.96 -11.50
C GLY A 330 18.54 -8.17 -10.09
N VAL A 331 18.48 -9.41 -9.59
CA VAL A 331 17.96 -9.71 -8.27
C VAL A 331 18.87 -9.05 -7.25
N LYS A 332 18.29 -8.12 -6.49
CA LYS A 332 18.84 -7.67 -5.22
C LYS A 332 18.69 -8.82 -4.25
N GLU A 333 19.67 -9.71 -4.25
CA GLU A 333 19.76 -10.63 -3.14
C GLU A 333 20.06 -9.76 -1.92
N THR A 334 19.29 -9.92 -0.85
CA THR A 334 19.69 -9.44 0.47
C THR A 334 20.51 -10.54 1.16
N PRO A 335 21.80 -10.79 0.84
CA PRO A 335 22.51 -11.73 1.66
C PRO A 335 23.37 -10.95 2.67
N MET A 336 23.09 -11.22 3.94
CA MET A 336 24.05 -11.00 5.02
C MET A 336 25.28 -11.92 4.88
N LYS A 337 25.32 -12.83 3.89
CA LYS A 337 26.45 -13.72 3.58
C LYS A 337 27.00 -13.41 2.19
N ARG A 338 28.32 -13.39 2.05
CA ARG A 338 29.00 -13.21 0.76
C ARG A 338 28.74 -14.47 -0.09
N MET A 339 27.68 -14.48 -0.90
CA MET A 339 27.42 -15.63 -1.76
C MET A 339 28.36 -15.57 -2.96
N MET A 340 29.17 -16.62 -3.14
CA MET A 340 30.01 -16.75 -4.33
C MET A 340 29.17 -16.98 -5.58
N GLN A 341 27.94 -17.49 -5.42
CA GLN A 341 27.02 -17.80 -6.50
C GLN A 341 25.65 -17.13 -6.25
N CYS A 342 25.02 -16.63 -7.31
CA CYS A 342 23.66 -16.10 -7.23
C CYS A 342 22.67 -17.27 -7.14
N ALA A 343 21.77 -17.25 -6.16
CA ALA A 343 20.81 -18.32 -5.90
C ALA A 343 19.89 -18.57 -7.10
N LYS A 344 19.53 -17.51 -7.84
CA LYS A 344 18.65 -17.63 -9.01
C LYS A 344 19.36 -18.12 -10.28
N SER A 345 20.62 -17.72 -10.49
CA SER A 345 21.34 -18.05 -11.72
C SER A 345 22.34 -19.20 -11.56
N GLN A 346 22.57 -19.66 -10.34
CA GLN A 346 23.52 -20.72 -9.95
C GLN A 346 24.95 -20.52 -10.49
N ARG A 347 25.32 -19.29 -10.86
CA ARG A 347 26.64 -18.93 -11.40
C ARG A 347 27.36 -17.97 -10.46
N HIS A 348 28.68 -17.89 -10.63
CA HIS A 348 29.53 -16.97 -9.89
C HIS A 348 28.98 -15.54 -9.96
N ALA A 349 28.68 -14.97 -8.80
CA ALA A 349 28.04 -13.67 -8.69
C ALA A 349 29.07 -12.57 -8.98
N ARG A 350 29.03 -12.02 -10.20
CA ARG A 350 29.58 -10.68 -10.46
C ARG A 350 28.56 -9.66 -9.97
N TRP A 351 28.93 -8.90 -8.95
CA TRP A 351 28.06 -7.92 -8.31
C TRP A 351 28.25 -6.55 -8.97
N LYS A 352 27.17 -5.97 -9.51
CA LYS A 352 27.18 -4.55 -9.88
C LYS A 352 26.93 -3.76 -8.61
N THR A 353 27.83 -2.84 -8.28
CA THR A 353 27.55 -1.82 -7.27
C THR A 353 26.98 -0.63 -8.02
N THR A 354 25.73 -0.26 -7.75
CA THR A 354 25.09 0.88 -8.40
C THR A 354 25.91 2.15 -8.14
N LEU A 355 26.08 3.03 -9.14
CA LEU A 355 26.93 4.23 -9.06
C LEU A 355 26.65 5.13 -7.84
N ILE A 356 25.41 5.10 -7.33
CA ILE A 356 24.96 5.78 -6.10
C ILE A 356 25.88 5.48 -4.92
N THR A 357 26.37 4.25 -4.77
CA THR A 357 27.26 3.87 -3.66
C THR A 357 28.65 4.49 -3.79
N LYS A 358 29.14 4.72 -5.02
CA LYS A 358 30.39 5.45 -5.26
C LYS A 358 30.24 6.94 -4.96
N LEU A 359 29.10 7.53 -5.32
CA LEU A 359 28.80 8.95 -5.07
C LEU A 359 28.59 9.25 -3.58
N VAL A 360 27.86 8.40 -2.85
CA VAL A 360 27.69 8.56 -1.39
C VAL A 360 29.01 8.35 -0.64
N ALA A 361 29.85 7.41 -1.08
CA ALA A 361 31.19 7.22 -0.51
C ALA A 361 32.12 8.44 -0.72
N SER A 362 31.96 9.13 -1.85
CA SER A 362 32.69 10.37 -2.13
C SER A 362 32.22 11.52 -1.23
N ASN A 363 30.91 11.61 -0.95
CA ASN A 363 30.32 12.67 -0.12
C ASN A 363 30.54 12.50 1.38
N SER A 364 30.61 11.27 1.91
CA SER A 364 30.85 11.07 3.35
C SER A 364 32.28 11.40 3.80
N GLN A 365 33.22 11.55 2.86
CA GLN A 365 34.57 12.04 3.13
C GLN A 365 34.69 13.58 3.00
N LEU A 366 33.68 14.26 2.45
CA LEU A 366 33.71 15.69 2.15
C LEU A 366 32.86 16.54 3.11
N SER A 367 32.25 15.95 4.14
CA SER A 367 31.33 16.66 5.05
C SER A 367 32.01 17.60 6.05
N SER A 368 33.28 17.97 5.84
CA SER A 368 33.97 18.95 6.69
C SER A 368 34.40 20.23 5.98
N GLN A 369 34.26 20.39 4.65
CA GLN A 369 34.63 21.65 4.00
C GLN A 369 34.14 21.76 2.52
N VAL A 370 33.48 22.90 2.20
CA VAL A 370 33.49 23.62 0.90
C VAL A 370 32.35 23.43 -0.13
N ASP A 371 31.60 24.53 -0.31
CA ASP A 371 31.22 25.31 -1.52
C ASP A 371 30.41 24.71 -2.71
N PHE A 372 29.47 25.51 -3.21
CA PHE A 372 28.39 25.19 -4.15
C PHE A 372 28.83 25.00 -5.62
N SER A 373 30.10 25.25 -5.96
CA SER A 373 30.62 25.25 -7.34
C SER A 373 30.81 23.85 -7.95
N TRP A 374 30.88 22.79 -7.13
CA TRP A 374 31.13 21.41 -7.59
C TRP A 374 29.95 20.76 -8.30
N ARG A 375 28.73 21.25 -8.08
CA ARG A 375 27.51 20.70 -8.69
C ARG A 375 27.51 20.85 -10.21
N TRP A 376 28.12 21.92 -10.74
CA TRP A 376 28.25 22.19 -12.18
C TRP A 376 29.40 21.41 -12.86
N ALA A 377 30.47 21.09 -12.13
CA ALA A 377 31.54 20.23 -12.64
C ALA A 377 31.08 18.76 -12.78
N MET A 378 30.11 18.34 -11.97
CA MET A 378 29.57 16.97 -11.97
C MET A 378 28.68 16.69 -13.19
N TYR A 379 27.93 17.67 -13.69
CA TYR A 379 27.12 17.52 -14.92
C TYR A 379 28.00 17.42 -16.17
N ARG A 380 29.08 18.22 -16.28
CA ARG A 380 30.01 18.13 -17.42
C ARG A 380 30.74 16.79 -17.54
N ARG A 381 30.95 16.08 -16.43
CA ARG A 381 31.63 14.77 -16.43
C ARG A 381 30.70 13.60 -16.81
N LEU A 382 29.37 13.81 -16.77
CA LEU A 382 28.39 12.80 -17.18
C LEU A 382 28.17 12.81 -18.70
N ASP A 383 28.16 14.00 -19.33
CA ASP A 383 28.11 14.11 -20.80
C ASP A 383 29.34 13.46 -21.45
N GLN A 384 30.52 13.64 -20.86
CA GLN A 384 31.78 13.16 -21.43
C GLN A 384 31.95 11.62 -21.38
N ILE A 385 31.16 10.90 -20.57
CA ILE A 385 31.20 9.43 -20.48
C ILE A 385 30.22 8.79 -21.49
N GLN A 386 29.28 9.56 -22.02
CA GLN A 386 28.28 9.07 -22.96
C GLN A 386 28.81 8.98 -24.40
N ASP A 387 29.85 9.75 -24.73
CA ASP A 387 30.48 9.77 -26.06
C ASP A 387 31.54 8.66 -26.28
N ASP A 388 32.01 8.00 -25.21
CA ASP A 388 32.99 6.90 -25.30
C ASP A 388 32.33 5.50 -25.49
N TRP A 389 31.02 5.44 -25.78
CA TRP A 389 30.24 4.20 -25.94
C TRP A 389 29.42 4.16 -27.25
N ILE A 390 30.04 4.54 -28.37
CA ILE A 390 29.62 4.14 -29.72
C ILE A 390 30.70 3.26 -30.34
#